data_AF-A0A2N2BYQ9-F1
#
_entry.id   AF-A0A2N2BYQ9-F1
#
_cell.length_a   1.000
_cell.length_b   1.000
_cell.length_c   1.000
_cell.angle_alpha   90.00
_cell.angle_beta   90.00
_cell.angle_gamma   90.00
#
_symmetry.space_group_name_H-M   'P 1'
#
loop_
_entity.id
_entity.type
_entity.pdbx_description
1 polymer ?
#
loop_
_entity_poly.entity_id
_entity_poly.type
_entity_poly.pdbx_seq_one_letter_code
_entity_poly.pdbx_strand_id
1 'polypeptide(L)' 'MIKEAILQLIKKQDLSFETAKAVMEEIMSGESSPVQMSAYLIALGMKGETADEITGSAAGMRNHCVKL' A
#
# COMPACT_ATOMS: atom_id res chain seq x y z
N MET A 1 8.59 2.40 4.42
CA MET A 1 7.63 1.31 4.71
C MET A 1 7.31 0.49 3.46
N ILE A 2 7.22 1.13 2.29
CA ILE A 2 6.85 0.45 1.03
C ILE A 2 7.79 -0.71 0.66
N LYS A 3 9.09 -0.60 0.96
CA LYS A 3 10.06 -1.67 0.68
C LYS A 3 9.77 -2.93 1.49
N GLU A 4 9.52 -2.80 2.79
CA GLU A 4 9.19 -3.94 3.64
C GLU A 4 7.86 -4.57 3.25
N ALA A 5 6.87 -3.74 2.89
CA ALA A 5 5.58 -4.22 2.41
C ALA A 5 5.71 -5.03 1.12
N ILE A 6 6.50 -4.57 0.14
CA ILE A 6 6.79 -5.34 -1.08
C ILE A 6 7.40 -6.70 -0.72
N LEU A 7 8.38 -6.74 0.20
CA LEU A 7 9.03 -7.98 0.63
C LEU A 7 8.07 -8.96 1.33
N GLN A 8 7.04 -8.47 2.02
CA GLN A 8 5.99 -9.32 2.60
C GLN A 8 5.04 -9.84 1.53
N LEU A 9 4.59 -8.96 0.62
CA LEU A 9 3.68 -9.31 -0.46
C LEU A 9 4.26 -10.38 -1.40
N ILE A 10 5.54 -10.29 -1.75
CA ILE A 10 6.21 -11.33 -2.58
C ILE A 10 6.29 -12.70 -1.86
N LYS A 11 6.26 -12.70 -0.52
CA LYS A 11 6.20 -13.93 0.29
C LYS A 11 4.77 -14.43 0.47
N LYS A 12 3.79 -13.83 -0.22
CA LYS A 12 2.35 -14.09 -0.07
C LYS A 12 1.86 -13.91 1.36
N GLN A 13 2.44 -12.95 2.08
CA GLN A 13 1.98 -12.55 3.41
C GLN A 13 1.05 -11.36 3.26
N ASP A 14 -0.06 -11.40 3.99
CA ASP A 14 -1.03 -10.32 4.03
C ASP A 14 -0.48 -9.15 4.86
N LEU A 15 -0.74 -7.93 4.39
CA LEU A 15 -0.44 -6.73 5.17
C LEU A 15 -1.61 -6.44 6.12
N SER A 16 -1.28 -6.01 7.34
CA SER A 16 -2.30 -5.46 8.24
C SER A 16 -2.88 -4.17 7.68
N PHE A 17 -4.09 -3.83 8.13
CA PHE A 17 -4.73 -2.54 7.83
C PHE A 17 -3.80 -1.34 8.06
N GLU A 18 -3.11 -1.31 9.20
CA GLU A 18 -2.20 -0.22 9.56
C GLU A 18 -0.99 -0.15 8.62
N THR A 19 -0.47 -1.31 8.21
CA THR A 19 0.68 -1.37 7.29
C THR A 19 0.27 -0.90 5.89
N ALA A 20 -0.86 -1.39 5.37
CA ALA A 20 -1.37 -0.96 4.07
C ALA A 20 -1.67 0.55 4.04
N LYS A 21 -2.26 1.07 5.12
CA LYS A 21 -2.50 2.50 5.30
C LYS A 21 -1.19 3.30 5.27
N ALA A 22 -0.20 2.92 6.08
CA ALA A 22 1.08 3.62 6.16
C ALA A 22 1.84 3.62 4.83
N VAL A 23 1.81 2.51 4.08
CA VAL A 23 2.39 2.44 2.73
C VAL A 23 1.68 3.42 1.79
N MET A 24 0.35 3.50 1.86
CA MET A 24 -0.39 4.42 1.00
C MET A 24 -0.18 5.89 1.39
N GLU A 25 0.01 6.20 2.67
CA GLU A 25 0.42 7.53 3.14
C GLU A 25 1.81 7.92 2.60
N GLU A 26 2.78 7.00 2.60
CA GLU A 26 4.11 7.20 2.00
C GLU A 26 4.02 7.45 0.48
N ILE A 27 3.14 6.70 -0.21
CA ILE A 27 2.87 6.89 -1.65
C ILE A 27 2.28 8.28 -1.92
N MET A 28 1.24 8.66 -1.18
CA MET A 28 0.53 9.93 -1.37
C MET A 28 1.35 11.15 -0.93
N SER A 29 2.30 10.97 -0.01
CA SER A 29 3.23 12.02 0.42
C SER A 29 4.35 12.28 -0.60
N GLY A 30 4.46 11.46 -1.64
CA GLY A 30 5.53 11.56 -2.65
C GLY A 30 6.89 11.04 -2.19
N GLU A 31 6.93 10.30 -1.08
CA GLU A 31 8.15 9.74 -0.50
C GLU A 31 8.57 8.42 -1.17
N SER A 32 7.71 7.86 -2.04
CA SER A 32 7.97 6.62 -2.77
C SER A 32 8.32 6.85 -4.24
N SER A 33 9.23 6.03 -4.79
CA SER A 33 9.59 6.13 -6.21
C SER A 33 8.56 5.45 -7.13
N PRO A 34 8.43 5.87 -8.39
CA PRO A 34 7.53 5.21 -9.36
C PRO A 34 7.78 3.70 -9.52
N VAL A 35 9.04 3.28 -9.36
CA VAL A 35 9.43 1.87 -9.41
C VAL A 35 8.90 1.11 -8.19
N GLN A 36 8.97 1.71 -6.99
CA GLN A 36 8.45 1.11 -5.77
C GLN A 36 6.92 1.04 -5.78
N MET A 37 6.25 2.09 -6.26
CA MET A 37 4.80 2.10 -6.45
C MET A 37 4.36 0.96 -7.38
N SER A 38 5.02 0.83 -8.53
CA SER A 38 4.72 -0.23 -9.50
C SER A 38 4.96 -1.62 -8.89
N ALA A 39 6.07 -1.81 -8.17
CA ALA A 39 6.38 -3.07 -7.52
C ALA A 39 5.35 -3.45 -6.44
N TYR A 40 4.89 -2.48 -5.65
CA TYR A 40 3.85 -2.68 -4.64
C TYR A 40 2.53 -3.12 -5.25
N LEU A 41 2.05 -2.41 -6.29
CA LEU A 41 0.80 -2.72 -6.98
C LEU A 41 0.84 -4.10 -7.65
N ILE A 42 1.94 -4.44 -8.32
CA ILE A 42 2.12 -5.76 -8.93
C ILE A 42 2.14 -6.86 -7.85
N ALA A 43 2.87 -6.66 -6.75
CA ALA A 43 2.96 -7.64 -5.68
C ALA A 43 1.59 -7.90 -5.01
N LEU A 44 0.79 -6.85 -4.79
CA LEU A 44 -0.59 -6.97 -4.33
C LEU A 44 -1.46 -7.75 -5.31
N GLY A 45 -1.44 -7.38 -6.60
CA GLY A 45 -2.22 -8.07 -7.62
C GLY A 45 -1.82 -9.54 -7.80
N MET A 46 -0.53 -9.87 -7.67
CA MET A 46 -0.04 -11.25 -7.74
C MET A 46 -0.41 -12.09 -6.52
N LYS A 47 -0.43 -11.50 -5.32
CA LYS A 47 -0.84 -12.19 -4.09
C LYS A 47 -2.35 -12.44 -4.09
N GLY A 48 -3.13 -11.46 -4.55
CA GLY A 48 -4.57 -11.36 -4.32
C GLY A 48 -4.83 -10.48 -3.09
N GLU A 49 -5.53 -9.38 -3.29
CA GLU A 49 -5.76 -8.34 -2.29
C GLU A 49 -6.78 -8.81 -1.24
N THR A 50 -6.54 -8.48 0.04
CA THR A 50 -7.50 -8.73 1.13
C THR A 50 -8.33 -7.50 1.43
N ALA A 51 -9.46 -7.69 2.13
CA ALA A 51 -10.32 -6.59 2.54
C ALA A 51 -9.58 -5.56 3.43
N ASP A 52 -8.70 -6.03 4.32
CA ASP A 52 -7.91 -5.16 5.20
C ASP A 52 -6.89 -4.32 4.43
N GLU A 53 -6.25 -4.92 3.41
CA GLU A 53 -5.30 -4.24 2.53
C GLU A 53 -5.97 -3.14 1.70
N ILE A 54 -7.11 -3.45 1.10
CA ILE A 54 -7.89 -2.49 0.31
C ILE A 54 -8.41 -1.37 1.21
N THR A 55 -8.96 -1.72 2.39
CA THR A 55 -9.55 -0.73 3.30
C THR A 55 -8.47 0.18 3.90
N GLY A 56 -7.32 -0.38 4.28
CA GLY A 56 -6.16 0.37 4.78
C GLY A 56 -5.61 1.32 3.74
N SER A 57 -5.40 0.83 2.51
CA SER A 57 -4.99 1.64 1.37
C SER A 57 -5.98 2.78 1.11
N ALA A 58 -7.28 2.48 0.99
CA ALA A 58 -8.32 3.48 0.77
C ALA A 58 -8.40 4.52 1.91
N ALA A 59 -8.12 4.13 3.16
CA ALA A 59 -8.04 5.06 4.28
C ALA A 59 -6.85 6.03 4.12
N GLY A 60 -5.67 5.52 3.75
CA GLY A 60 -4.50 6.34 3.46
C GLY A 60 -4.76 7.33 2.32
N MET A 61 -5.36 6.88 1.22
CA MET A 61 -5.73 7.77 0.10
C MET A 61 -6.67 8.90 0.55
N ARG A 62 -7.72 8.58 1.30
CA ARG A 62 -8.73 9.55 1.76
C ARG A 62 -8.15 10.62 2.68
N ASN A 63 -7.12 10.29 3.46
CA ASN A 63 -6.44 11.26 4.32
C ASN A 63 -5.73 12.37 3.52
N HIS A 64 -5.30 12.06 2.29
CA HIS A 64 -4.60 12.99 1.41
C HIS A 64 -5.51 13.69 0.39
N CYS A 65 -6.81 13.37 0.36
CA CYS A 65 -7.75 14.03 -0.52
C CYS A 65 -8.10 15.45 -0.03
N VAL A 66 -8.39 16.34 -0.98
CA VAL A 66 -9.03 17.62 -0.67
C VAL A 66 -10.44 17.33 -0.17
N LYS A 67 -10.76 17.80 1.02
CA LYS A 67 -12.10 17.68 1.60
C LYS A 67 -13.02 18.70 0.93
N LEU A 68 -14.19 18.22 0.51
CA LEU A 68 -15.29 19.03 -0.01
C LEU A 68 -15.99 19.78 1.13
#